data_AF-A0A4Y7RIU5-F1
#
_entry.id   AF-A0A4Y7RIU5-F1
#
_cell.length_a   1.000
_cell.length_b   1.000
_cell.length_c   1.000
_cell.angle_alpha   90.00
_cell.angle_beta   90.00
_cell.angle_gamma   90.00
#
_symmetry.space_group_name_H-M   'P 1'
#
loop_
_entity.id
_entity.type
_entity.pdbx_description
1 polymer ?
#
loop_
_entity_poly.entity_id
_entity_poly.type
_entity_poly.pdbx_seq_one_letter_code
_entity_poly.pdbx_strand_id
1 'polypeptide(L)'
;MTYCSPHCQRGDWFERHRNECPSARGEHFELSEAESLYSHRSRAFHTRYLEWLFEQRAVDIYAACAEGKNVPTETKIPVFDCTGLGDKFEPFNPDDLLAQLSQTSNDASDNIRSFRKSRYKQLVRTTRSLPTEGEHLVEGVFQHDSKSTIHLLVLLKRIEGGYKARYSAFYIL
;
A
#
# COMPACT_ATOMS: atom_id res chain seq x y z
N MET A 1 -4.45 -9.92 -0.33
CA MET A 1 -3.04 -9.72 -0.70
C MET A 1 -2.81 -10.16 -2.13
N THR A 2 -1.98 -9.45 -2.89
CA THR A 2 -1.46 -9.90 -4.20
C THR A 2 0.02 -10.21 -4.04
N TYR A 3 0.47 -11.31 -4.64
CA TYR A 3 1.87 -11.75 -4.62
C TYR A 3 2.45 -11.79 -6.02
N CYS A 4 3.75 -11.50 -6.14
CA CYS A 4 4.49 -11.61 -7.39
C CYS A 4 4.54 -13.03 -7.98
N SER A 5 4.57 -14.05 -7.13
CA SER A 5 4.66 -15.45 -7.53
C SER A 5 4.16 -16.38 -6.42
N PRO A 6 3.87 -17.66 -6.72
CA PRO A 6 3.58 -18.67 -5.71
C PRO A 6 4.72 -18.88 -4.69
N HIS A 7 5.96 -18.56 -5.05
CA HIS A 7 7.08 -18.55 -4.12
C HIS A 7 6.95 -17.39 -3.12
N CYS A 8 6.63 -16.18 -3.60
CA CYS A 8 6.40 -15.02 -2.73
C CYS A 8 5.27 -15.32 -1.72
N GLN A 9 4.19 -15.97 -2.18
CA GLN A 9 3.07 -16.38 -1.33
C GLN A 9 3.48 -17.43 -0.28
N ARG A 10 4.22 -18.48 -0.68
CA ARG A 10 4.65 -19.52 0.26
C ARG A 10 5.57 -18.98 1.35
N GLY A 11 6.50 -18.09 1.01
CA GLY A 11 7.36 -17.44 2.01
C GLY A 11 6.52 -16.68 3.04
N ASP A 12 5.62 -15.83 2.58
CA ASP A 12 4.73 -15.05 3.45
C ASP A 12 3.79 -15.94 4.28
N TRP A 13 3.36 -17.11 3.75
CA TRP A 13 2.56 -18.09 4.49
C TRP A 13 3.24 -18.56 5.76
N PHE A 14 4.51 -18.99 5.65
CA PHE A 14 5.25 -19.52 6.80
C PHE A 14 5.65 -18.43 7.79
N GLU A 15 5.99 -17.25 7.29
CA GLU A 15 6.41 -16.14 8.13
C GLU A 15 5.25 -15.53 8.92
N ARG A 16 4.09 -15.36 8.27
CA ARG A 16 3.05 -14.44 8.76
C ARG A 16 1.62 -14.89 8.46
N HIS A 17 1.30 -15.10 7.19
CA HIS A 17 -0.10 -15.20 6.75
C HIS A 17 -0.84 -16.37 7.40
N ARG A 18 -0.16 -17.45 7.76
CA ARG A 18 -0.78 -18.57 8.47
C ARG A 18 -1.49 -18.13 9.76
N ASN A 19 -0.89 -17.24 10.55
CA ASN A 19 -1.45 -16.78 11.83
C ASN A 19 -2.54 -15.72 11.62
N GLU A 20 -2.48 -15.01 10.50
CA GLU A 20 -3.42 -13.94 10.16
C GLU A 20 -4.63 -14.43 9.36
N CYS A 21 -4.54 -15.63 8.76
CA CYS A 21 -5.55 -16.18 7.89
C CYS A 21 -6.95 -16.23 8.54
N PRO A 22 -7.12 -16.57 9.84
CA PRO A 22 -8.43 -16.51 10.48
C PRO A 22 -9.02 -15.10 10.50
N SER A 23 -8.24 -14.09 10.88
CA SER A 23 -8.67 -12.68 10.90
C SER A 23 -8.97 -12.17 9.48
N ALA A 24 -8.09 -12.48 8.52
CA ALA A 24 -8.28 -12.11 7.13
C ALA A 24 -9.54 -12.73 6.52
N ARG A 25 -9.86 -13.97 6.93
CA ARG A 25 -11.09 -14.67 6.53
C ARG A 25 -12.33 -14.01 7.15
N GLY A 26 -12.30 -13.68 8.43
CA GLY A 26 -13.39 -12.95 9.10
C GLY A 26 -13.71 -11.62 8.41
N GLU A 27 -12.68 -10.79 8.19
CA GLU A 27 -12.82 -9.50 7.50
C GLU A 27 -13.36 -9.65 6.06
N HIS A 28 -12.96 -10.72 5.35
CA HIS A 28 -13.49 -11.00 4.02
C HIS A 28 -14.99 -11.31 4.04
N PHE A 29 -15.47 -12.09 5.01
CA PHE A 29 -16.90 -12.40 5.12
C PHE A 29 -17.72 -11.15 5.41
N GLU A 30 -17.29 -10.33 6.36
CA GLU A 30 -18.03 -9.11 6.72
C GLU A 30 -18.09 -8.10 5.57
N LEU A 31 -16.99 -7.91 4.83
CA LEU A 31 -17.00 -7.05 3.64
C LEU A 31 -17.83 -7.61 2.49
N SER A 32 -17.92 -8.94 2.41
CA SER A 32 -18.79 -9.61 1.43
C SER A 32 -20.27 -9.42 1.77
N GLU A 33 -20.64 -9.46 3.05
CA GLU A 33 -22.00 -9.18 3.50
C GLU A 33 -22.37 -7.70 3.30
N ALA A 34 -21.40 -6.80 3.44
CA ALA A 34 -21.57 -5.37 3.23
C ALA A 34 -21.48 -4.90 1.76
N GLU A 35 -21.34 -5.82 0.79
CA GLU A 35 -21.11 -5.54 -0.65
C GLU A 35 -19.94 -4.58 -0.93
N SER A 36 -19.01 -4.40 0.01
CA SER A 36 -17.93 -3.41 -0.03
C SER A 36 -16.59 -4.07 -0.40
N LEU A 37 -16.63 -4.97 -1.39
CA LEU A 37 -15.48 -5.80 -1.76
C LEU A 37 -14.56 -5.11 -2.78
N TYR A 38 -13.37 -4.73 -2.33
CA TYR A 38 -12.27 -4.43 -3.24
C TYR A 38 -11.78 -5.71 -3.94
N SER A 39 -12.30 -5.92 -5.16
CA SER A 39 -12.08 -7.15 -5.91
C SER A 39 -10.60 -7.40 -6.24
N HIS A 40 -10.23 -8.67 -6.41
CA HIS A 40 -8.89 -9.05 -6.86
C HIS A 40 -8.52 -8.38 -8.20
N ARG A 41 -9.49 -8.29 -9.12
CA ARG A 41 -9.30 -7.68 -10.45
C ARG A 41 -9.00 -6.18 -10.33
N SER A 42 -9.79 -5.45 -9.54
CA SER A 42 -9.57 -4.03 -9.28
C SER A 42 -8.21 -3.79 -8.63
N ARG A 43 -7.83 -4.63 -7.65
CA ARG A 43 -6.52 -4.53 -6.99
C ARG A 43 -5.35 -4.78 -7.93
N ALA A 44 -5.45 -5.79 -8.79
CA ALA A 44 -4.43 -6.05 -9.79
C ALA A 44 -4.30 -4.87 -10.77
N PHE A 45 -5.42 -4.31 -11.22
CA PHE A 45 -5.44 -3.12 -12.07
C PHE A 45 -4.79 -1.90 -11.39
N HIS A 46 -5.25 -1.50 -10.19
CA HIS A 46 -4.68 -0.38 -9.44
C HIS A 46 -3.19 -0.57 -9.14
N THR A 47 -2.75 -1.81 -8.85
CA THR A 47 -1.33 -2.11 -8.65
C THR A 47 -0.51 -1.88 -9.92
N ARG A 48 -1.01 -2.32 -11.08
CA ARG A 48 -0.35 -2.07 -12.38
C ARG A 48 -0.38 -0.58 -12.74
N TYR A 49 -1.46 0.10 -12.41
CA TYR A 49 -1.57 1.54 -12.58
C TYR A 49 -0.49 2.28 -11.79
N LEU A 50 -0.27 1.91 -10.51
CA LEU A 50 0.79 2.51 -9.70
C LEU A 50 2.20 2.18 -10.17
N GLU A 51 2.45 0.98 -10.72
CA GLU A 51 3.73 0.67 -11.37
C GLU A 51 4.01 1.65 -12.51
N TRP A 52 3.04 1.81 -13.42
CA TRP A 52 3.14 2.72 -14.54
C TRP A 52 3.26 4.18 -14.10
N LEU A 53 2.44 4.62 -13.15
CA LEU A 53 2.39 6.00 -12.69
C LEU A 53 3.68 6.42 -11.98
N PHE A 54 4.23 5.53 -11.15
CA PHE A 54 5.54 5.76 -10.53
C PHE A 54 6.65 5.86 -11.58
N GLU A 55 6.63 5.01 -12.60
CA GLU A 55 7.60 5.06 -13.69
C GLU A 55 7.52 6.39 -14.46
N GLN A 56 6.31 6.86 -14.80
CA GLN A 56 6.11 8.14 -15.49
C GLN A 56 6.58 9.34 -14.66
N ARG A 57 6.52 9.25 -13.33
CA ARG A 57 6.80 10.37 -12.41
C ARG A 57 8.07 10.18 -11.59
N ALA A 58 8.90 9.20 -11.92
CA ALA A 58 10.08 8.86 -11.15
C ALA A 58 11.02 10.07 -10.98
N VAL A 59 11.24 10.85 -12.05
CA VAL A 59 12.09 12.05 -12.02
C VAL A 59 11.55 13.09 -11.04
N ASP A 60 10.26 13.41 -11.13
CA ASP A 60 9.60 14.39 -10.25
C ASP A 60 9.62 13.93 -8.79
N ILE A 61 9.38 12.63 -8.54
CA ILE A 61 9.38 12.03 -7.21
C ILE A 61 10.77 12.12 -6.60
N TYR A 62 11.82 11.74 -7.34
CA TYR A 62 13.18 11.81 -6.83
C TYR A 62 13.59 13.26 -6.53
N ALA A 63 13.20 14.22 -7.38
CA ALA A 63 13.43 15.64 -7.11
C ALA A 63 12.73 16.11 -5.83
N ALA A 64 11.41 15.85 -5.69
CA ALA A 64 10.62 16.24 -4.52
C ALA A 64 11.08 15.55 -3.22
N CYS A 65 11.64 14.35 -3.32
CA CYS A 65 12.18 13.62 -2.17
C CYS A 65 13.60 14.09 -1.80
N ALA A 66 14.35 14.71 -2.71
CA ALA A 66 15.70 15.22 -2.48
C ALA A 66 15.77 16.59 -1.79
N GLU A 67 14.69 17.39 -1.80
CA GLU A 67 14.69 18.77 -1.28
C GLU A 67 14.85 18.88 0.26
N GLY A 68 14.83 17.76 1.00
CA GLY A 68 15.13 17.73 2.44
C GLY A 68 16.59 17.40 2.70
N LYS A 69 17.43 18.41 3.02
CA LYS A 69 18.90 18.32 3.19
C LYS A 69 19.47 17.21 4.11
N ASN A 70 18.67 16.39 4.78
CA ASN A 70 19.13 15.33 5.70
C ASN A 70 18.23 14.08 5.76
N VAL A 71 17.27 13.92 4.85
CA VAL A 71 16.35 12.77 4.84
C VAL A 71 16.62 11.96 3.58
N PRO A 72 17.06 10.69 3.68
CA PRO A 72 17.33 9.87 2.49
C PRO A 72 16.10 9.84 1.59
N THR A 73 16.29 10.10 0.30
CA THR A 73 15.24 10.13 -0.75
C THR A 73 14.34 8.89 -0.70
N GLU A 74 14.90 7.75 -0.25
CA GLU A 74 14.24 6.45 -0.08
C GLU A 74 13.24 6.37 1.08
N THR A 75 13.19 7.37 1.95
CA THR A 75 12.31 7.33 3.13
C THR A 75 10.94 7.94 2.91
N LYS A 76 10.75 8.83 1.92
CA LYS A 76 9.42 9.39 1.66
C LYS A 76 8.59 8.44 0.80
N ILE A 77 7.28 8.41 1.06
CA ILE A 77 6.31 7.60 0.33
C ILE A 77 5.55 8.55 -0.60
N PRO A 78 5.72 8.50 -1.93
CA PRO A 78 4.82 9.21 -2.83
C PRO A 78 3.41 8.66 -2.68
N VAL A 79 2.46 9.54 -2.38
CA VAL A 79 1.03 9.27 -2.29
C VAL A 79 0.35 9.89 -3.49
N PHE A 80 -0.20 9.06 -4.37
CA PHE A 80 -0.97 9.48 -5.53
C PHE A 80 -2.45 9.58 -5.18
N ASP A 81 -3.06 10.73 -5.46
CA ASP A 81 -4.51 10.88 -5.41
C ASP A 81 -5.10 10.42 -6.75
N CYS A 82 -5.66 9.21 -6.77
CA CYS A 82 -6.31 8.60 -7.92
C CYS A 82 -7.85 8.65 -7.81
N THR A 83 -8.41 9.54 -6.99
CA THR A 83 -9.87 9.72 -6.88
C THR A 83 -10.44 10.58 -8.01
N GLY A 84 -9.59 11.36 -8.67
CA GLY A 84 -9.94 12.21 -9.82
C GLY A 84 -9.09 11.96 -11.07
N LEU A 85 -9.21 12.84 -12.06
CA LEU A 85 -8.47 12.79 -13.34
C LEU A 85 -7.04 13.37 -13.25
N GLY A 86 -6.54 13.62 -12.03
CA GLY A 86 -5.27 14.28 -11.81
C GLY A 86 -4.20 13.30 -11.36
N ASP A 87 -3.08 13.25 -12.06
CA ASP A 87 -1.89 12.49 -11.64
C ASP A 87 -1.07 13.32 -10.64
N LYS A 88 -1.70 13.82 -9.57
CA LYS A 88 -1.00 14.57 -8.52
C LYS A 88 -0.43 13.59 -7.49
N PHE A 89 0.75 13.91 -6.98
CA PHE A 89 1.34 13.17 -5.88
C PHE A 89 1.89 14.12 -4.82
N GLU A 90 1.89 13.64 -3.59
CA GLU A 90 2.54 14.31 -2.46
C GLU A 90 3.51 13.34 -1.76
N PRO A 91 4.74 13.76 -1.46
CA PRO A 91 5.69 12.91 -0.75
C PRO A 91 5.40 12.94 0.76
N PHE A 92 4.93 11.83 1.31
CA PHE A 92 4.60 11.68 2.73
C PHE A 92 5.77 11.13 3.55
N ASN A 93 5.84 11.56 4.81
CA ASN A 93 6.71 10.93 5.79
C ASN A 93 6.04 9.64 6.34
N PRO A 94 6.73 8.49 6.34
CA PRO A 94 6.24 7.26 6.95
C PRO A 94 5.75 7.42 8.40
N ASP A 95 6.42 8.25 9.20
CA ASP A 95 6.03 8.48 10.59
C ASP A 95 4.68 9.19 10.71
N ASP A 96 4.42 10.17 9.84
CA ASP A 96 3.15 10.87 9.78
C ASP A 96 2.03 9.92 9.32
N LEU A 97 2.29 9.08 8.32
CA LEU A 97 1.35 8.05 7.86
C LEU A 97 1.02 7.04 8.98
N LEU A 98 2.03 6.57 9.72
CA LEU A 98 1.83 5.67 10.86
C LEU A 98 1.06 6.34 12.00
N ALA A 99 1.29 7.62 12.25
CA ALA A 99 0.56 8.41 13.25
C ALA A 99 -0.91 8.56 12.86
N GLN A 100 -1.21 8.93 11.60
CA GLN A 100 -2.58 9.00 11.08
C GLN A 100 -3.32 7.67 11.23
N LEU A 101 -2.69 6.56 10.82
CA LEU A 101 -3.25 5.22 10.94
C LEU A 101 -3.46 4.77 12.40
N SER A 102 -2.84 5.45 13.38
CA SER A 102 -2.97 5.15 14.80
C SER A 102 -3.98 6.06 15.51
N GLN A 103 -4.29 7.23 14.94
CA GLN A 103 -5.31 8.16 15.44
C GLN A 103 -6.73 7.80 14.99
N THR A 104 -6.89 7.00 13.93
CA THR A 104 -8.21 6.61 13.39
C THR A 104 -9.06 5.66 14.27
N SER A 105 -8.67 5.32 15.52
CA SER A 105 -9.38 4.29 16.29
C SER A 105 -10.17 4.82 17.50
N ASN A 106 -11.50 4.62 17.48
CA ASN A 106 -12.34 4.36 18.67
C ASN A 106 -13.57 3.48 18.38
N ASP A 107 -13.80 3.01 17.14
CA ASP A 107 -14.98 2.22 16.79
C ASP A 107 -14.72 0.71 16.81
N ALA A 108 -15.75 -0.06 17.20
CA ALA A 108 -15.68 -1.52 17.27
C ALA A 108 -15.46 -2.20 15.89
N SER A 109 -15.84 -1.52 14.79
CA SER A 109 -15.58 -1.96 13.41
C SER A 109 -14.09 -1.92 13.03
N ASP A 110 -13.29 -1.14 13.76
CA ASP A 110 -11.86 -0.95 13.51
C ASP A 110 -11.03 -2.16 14.02
N ASN A 111 -11.55 -2.90 15.00
CA ASN A 111 -10.98 -4.17 15.43
C ASN A 111 -11.12 -5.27 14.37
N ILE A 112 -12.15 -5.22 13.52
CA ILE A 112 -12.37 -6.16 12.41
C ILE A 112 -11.46 -5.82 11.23
N ARG A 113 -11.32 -4.53 10.88
CA ARG A 113 -10.39 -4.04 9.82
C ARG A 113 -8.92 -4.03 10.26
N SER A 114 -8.64 -4.56 11.46
CA SER A 114 -7.32 -4.54 12.09
C SER A 114 -6.27 -5.30 11.29
N PHE A 115 -6.64 -6.38 10.59
CA PHE A 115 -5.70 -7.16 9.80
C PHE A 115 -5.11 -6.34 8.65
N ARG A 116 -5.96 -5.76 7.80
CA ARG A 116 -5.54 -4.93 6.66
C ARG A 116 -4.73 -3.72 7.09
N LYS A 117 -5.21 -2.98 8.11
CA LYS A 117 -4.47 -1.86 8.70
C LYS A 117 -3.13 -2.31 9.29
N SER A 118 -3.07 -3.47 9.95
CA SER A 118 -1.83 -4.03 10.51
C SER A 118 -0.82 -4.37 9.42
N ARG A 119 -1.24 -5.06 8.35
CA ARG A 119 -0.38 -5.35 7.19
C ARG A 119 0.11 -4.10 6.50
N TYR A 120 -0.73 -3.08 6.41
CA TYR A 120 -0.35 -1.77 5.89
C TYR A 120 0.76 -1.13 6.73
N LYS A 121 0.54 -0.97 8.05
CA LYS A 121 1.53 -0.46 9.00
C LYS A 121 2.84 -1.24 8.96
N GLN A 122 2.74 -2.57 8.83
CA GLN A 122 3.91 -3.43 8.76
C GLN A 122 4.73 -3.17 7.49
N LEU A 123 4.09 -3.05 6.33
CA LEU A 123 4.81 -2.80 5.08
C LEU A 123 5.58 -1.47 5.13
N VAL A 124 4.99 -0.43 5.71
CA VAL A 124 5.65 0.85 5.98
C VAL A 124 6.87 0.66 6.89
N ARG A 125 6.73 -0.08 7.99
CA ARG A 125 7.83 -0.33 8.94
C ARG A 125 8.97 -1.16 8.35
N THR A 126 8.64 -2.27 7.67
CA THR A 126 9.64 -3.19 7.12
C THR A 126 10.50 -2.52 6.05
N THR A 127 9.87 -1.75 5.16
CA THR A 127 10.61 -1.05 4.09
C THR A 127 11.54 0.03 4.66
N ARG A 128 11.14 0.72 5.74
CA ARG A 128 12.00 1.67 6.45
C ARG A 128 13.21 0.99 7.11
N SER A 129 13.04 -0.20 7.68
CA SER A 129 14.12 -0.91 8.39
C SER A 129 15.13 -1.57 7.45
N LEU A 130 14.74 -1.87 6.22
CA LEU A 130 15.53 -2.60 5.24
C LEU A 130 15.36 -1.98 3.84
N PRO A 131 15.78 -0.72 3.63
CA PRO A 131 15.79 -0.15 2.28
C PRO A 131 16.73 -1.00 1.43
N THR A 132 16.14 -1.76 0.51
CA THR A 132 16.90 -2.52 -0.47
C THR A 132 17.04 -1.62 -1.68
N GLU A 133 18.25 -1.53 -2.24
CA GLU A 133 18.53 -0.68 -3.39
C GLU A 133 17.53 -0.96 -4.53
N GLY A 134 16.87 0.11 -4.99
CA GLY A 134 15.85 0.02 -6.04
C GLY A 134 14.46 -0.49 -5.60
N GLU A 135 14.20 -0.63 -4.30
CA GLU A 135 12.85 -0.83 -3.78
C GLU A 135 12.22 0.51 -3.34
N HIS A 136 10.96 0.73 -3.73
CA HIS A 136 10.22 1.96 -3.42
C HIS A 136 8.83 1.64 -2.92
N LEU A 137 8.44 2.31 -1.84
CA LEU A 137 7.09 2.22 -1.31
C LEU A 137 6.24 3.34 -1.89
N VAL A 138 5.07 3.00 -2.44
CA VAL A 138 4.17 3.95 -3.12
C VAL A 138 2.75 3.72 -2.64
N GLU A 139 2.02 4.79 -2.37
CA GLU A 139 0.59 4.72 -2.06
C GLU A 139 -0.24 5.30 -3.21
N GLY A 140 -1.37 4.65 -3.51
CA GLY A 140 -2.43 5.21 -4.33
C GLY A 140 -3.75 5.22 -3.59
N VAL A 141 -4.44 6.36 -3.63
CA VAL A 141 -5.76 6.56 -3.05
C VAL A 141 -6.79 6.50 -4.18
N PHE A 142 -7.63 5.48 -4.19
CA PHE A 142 -8.61 5.25 -5.26
C PHE A 142 -10.03 5.43 -4.74
N GLN A 143 -10.92 5.94 -5.59
CA GLN A 143 -12.35 5.93 -5.28
C GLN A 143 -12.86 4.49 -5.20
N HIS A 144 -13.60 4.15 -4.15
CA HIS A 144 -14.22 2.84 -3.99
C HIS A 144 -15.73 2.89 -4.23
N ASP A 145 -16.43 3.73 -3.47
CA ASP A 145 -17.84 4.06 -3.64
C ASP A 145 -18.06 5.55 -3.31
N SER A 146 -19.30 6.04 -3.19
CA SER A 146 -19.55 7.47 -2.92
C SER A 146 -19.12 7.95 -1.53
N LYS A 147 -18.75 7.05 -0.61
CA LYS A 147 -18.45 7.34 0.80
C LYS A 147 -17.10 6.82 1.26
N SER A 148 -16.45 5.98 0.47
CA SER A 148 -15.20 5.32 0.85
C SER A 148 -14.12 5.39 -0.21
N THR A 149 -12.87 5.33 0.27
CA THR A 149 -11.66 5.29 -0.55
C THR A 149 -10.84 4.04 -0.24
N ILE A 150 -10.17 3.52 -1.26
CA ILE A 150 -9.16 2.47 -1.13
C ILE A 150 -7.80 3.14 -1.00
N HIS A 151 -7.11 2.85 0.09
CA HIS A 151 -5.70 3.17 0.26
C HIS A 151 -4.88 1.94 -0.08
N LEU A 152 -4.19 1.96 -1.22
CA LEU A 152 -3.37 0.86 -1.73
C LEU A 152 -1.89 1.21 -1.63
N LEU A 153 -1.15 0.49 -0.79
CA LEU A 153 0.30 0.60 -0.65
C LEU A 153 0.98 -0.53 -1.39
N VAL A 154 1.96 -0.18 -2.21
CA VAL A 154 2.69 -1.10 -3.08
C VAL A 154 4.18 -0.95 -2.84
N LEU A 155 4.85 -2.08 -2.60
CA LEU A 155 6.30 -2.17 -2.65
C LEU A 155 6.71 -2.49 -4.09
N LEU A 156 7.23 -1.48 -4.78
CA LEU A 156 7.82 -1.59 -6.10
C LEU A 156 9.28 -2.02 -5.98
N LYS A 157 9.72 -2.85 -6.92
CA LYS A 157 11.13 -3.21 -7.11
C LYS A 157 11.54 -2.87 -8.52
N ARG A 158 12.70 -2.23 -8.67
CA ARG A 158 13.31 -1.95 -9.96
C ARG A 158 13.66 -3.27 -10.66
N ILE A 159 13.29 -3.36 -11.93
CA ILE A 159 13.61 -4.45 -12.83
C ILE A 159 14.24 -3.87 -14.10
N GLU A 160 14.75 -4.74 -14.97
CA GLU A 160 15.15 -4.33 -16.31
C GLU A 160 13.91 -3.78 -17.04
N GLY A 161 13.99 -2.53 -17.50
CA GLY A 161 12.91 -1.85 -18.22
C GLY A 161 11.77 -1.28 -17.37
N GLY A 162 11.92 -1.12 -16.05
CA GLY A 162 10.95 -0.36 -15.24
C GLY A 162 10.82 -0.82 -13.78
N TYR A 163 9.59 -0.80 -13.27
CA TYR A 163 9.25 -1.21 -11.90
C TYR A 163 8.18 -2.30 -11.87
N LYS A 164 8.25 -3.17 -10.86
CA LYS A 164 7.24 -4.21 -10.64
C LYS A 164 6.87 -4.32 -9.17
N ALA A 165 5.58 -4.44 -8.91
CA ALA A 165 5.06 -4.70 -7.57
C ALA A 165 5.50 -6.08 -7.09
N ARG A 166 6.21 -6.08 -5.96
CA ARG A 166 6.57 -7.28 -5.22
C ARG A 166 5.48 -7.67 -4.23
N TYR A 167 4.88 -6.67 -3.59
CA TYR A 167 3.88 -6.84 -2.56
C TYR A 167 2.93 -5.65 -2.52
N SER A 168 1.68 -5.89 -2.13
CA SER A 168 0.69 -4.83 -1.94
C SER A 168 -0.17 -5.08 -0.70
N ALA A 169 -0.37 -4.05 0.12
CA ALA A 169 -1.34 -4.02 1.22
C ALA A 169 -2.36 -2.91 0.95
N PHE A 170 -3.56 -3.05 1.50
CA PHE A 170 -4.59 -2.03 1.35
C PHE A 170 -5.53 -2.01 2.54
N TYR A 171 -6.19 -0.88 2.75
CA TYR A 171 -7.35 -0.75 3.61
C TYR A 171 -8.39 0.17 2.94
N ILE A 172 -9.60 0.19 3.48
CA ILE A 172 -10.70 1.02 3.01
C ILE A 172 -11.09 1.96 4.15
N LEU A 173 -11.15 3.26 3.86
CA LEU A 173 -11.71 4.28 4.77
C LEU A 173 -13.10 4.64 4.30
#